data_AF-A0A525CW82-F1
#
_entry.id   AF-A0A525CW82-F1
#
_cell.length_a   1.000
_cell.length_b   1.000
_cell.length_c   1.000
_cell.angle_alpha   90.00
_cell.angle_beta   90.00
_cell.angle_gamma   90.00
#
_symmetry.space_group_name_H-M   'P 1'
#
loop_
_entity.id
_entity.type
_entity.pdbx_description
1 polymer ?
#
loop_
_entity_poly.entity_id
_entity_poly.type
_entity_poly.pdbx_seq_one_letter_code
_entity_poly.pdbx_strand_id
1 'polypeptide(L)'
;MNHWLETQRDILLASIISEDFEQACAVLSPIREYTSQKSVLPEYEQKLLIQILFILKRFHQKLSGSFKSTFENYHTCFRQYLAGLAKHGRKATGWVDEATYFSRLTLSDSQLQAVYQTLVTFQLSTGCSHYCRRCNEWALPGVRSHFSFSAVKTILKHLFRHDNQEFTLYGASDPLDWEGQAADEKKTGGPYPTIEDILEFIAEQGGHPEYGLLTKVPKGKTGLLERLARNNADLSVSMTDKNRMRLTPVFKRLPQLHKQHDFDDLMIPAFHDEDFDSVKPSISDTYGTEIT
;
A
#
# COMPACT_ATOMS: atom_id res chain seq x y z
N MET A 1 -17.01 -15.18 -11.70
CA MET A 1 -18.00 -15.37 -10.62
C MET A 1 -17.88 -14.15 -9.74
N ASN A 2 -18.87 -13.27 -9.72
CA ASN A 2 -18.76 -11.96 -9.05
C ASN A 2 -18.83 -12.16 -7.53
N HIS A 3 -18.07 -11.35 -6.80
CA HIS A 3 -18.02 -11.47 -5.34
C HIS A 3 -19.30 -10.92 -4.72
N TRP A 4 -19.82 -11.53 -3.65
CA TRP A 4 -21.12 -11.09 -3.07
C TRP A 4 -21.11 -9.60 -2.67
N LEU A 5 -20.08 -9.15 -1.98
CA LEU A 5 -19.92 -7.75 -1.56
C LEU A 5 -19.76 -6.78 -2.75
N GLU A 6 -19.23 -7.27 -3.88
CA GLU A 6 -19.09 -6.50 -5.13
C GLU A 6 -20.48 -6.29 -5.75
N THR A 7 -21.28 -7.35 -5.87
CA THR A 7 -22.68 -7.27 -6.28
C THR A 7 -23.49 -6.32 -5.39
N GLN A 8 -23.27 -6.31 -4.07
CA GLN A 8 -23.96 -5.38 -3.18
C GLN A 8 -23.54 -3.92 -3.39
N ARG A 9 -22.25 -3.64 -3.63
CA ARG A 9 -21.75 -2.30 -4.01
C ARG A 9 -22.44 -1.82 -5.30
N ASP A 10 -22.55 -2.70 -6.29
CA ASP A 10 -23.10 -2.35 -7.61
C ASP A 10 -24.60 -2.05 -7.54
N ILE A 11 -25.36 -2.86 -6.77
CA ILE A 11 -26.79 -2.57 -6.52
C ILE A 11 -26.95 -1.25 -5.77
N LEU A 12 -26.18 -1.00 -4.70
CA LEU A 12 -26.21 0.26 -3.95
C LEU A 12 -26.01 1.47 -4.87
N LEU A 13 -25.01 1.41 -5.74
CA LEU A 13 -24.71 2.46 -6.71
C LEU A 13 -25.86 2.65 -7.72
N ALA A 14 -26.32 1.56 -8.35
CA ALA A 14 -27.38 1.60 -9.35
C ALA A 14 -28.70 2.15 -8.79
N SER A 15 -29.03 1.80 -7.54
CA SER A 15 -30.19 2.33 -6.81
C SER A 15 -30.06 3.84 -6.56
N ILE A 16 -28.87 4.33 -6.16
CA ILE A 16 -28.62 5.77 -5.97
C ILE A 16 -28.68 6.57 -7.29
N ILE A 17 -28.20 5.99 -8.39
CA ILE A 17 -28.27 6.61 -9.72
C ILE A 17 -29.72 6.67 -10.22
N SER A 18 -30.51 5.63 -9.97
CA SER A 18 -31.93 5.53 -10.33
C SER A 18 -32.89 6.24 -9.35
N GLU A 19 -32.35 6.92 -8.33
CA GLU A 19 -33.10 7.59 -7.24
C GLU A 19 -34.00 6.66 -6.39
N ASP A 20 -33.78 5.34 -6.45
CA ASP A 20 -34.40 4.34 -5.59
C ASP A 20 -33.68 4.27 -4.23
N PHE A 21 -33.97 5.24 -3.37
CA PHE A 21 -33.35 5.35 -2.06
C PHE A 21 -33.84 4.29 -1.05
N GLU A 22 -34.97 3.63 -1.32
CA GLU A 22 -35.47 2.51 -0.52
C GLU A 22 -34.60 1.27 -0.74
N GLN A 23 -34.39 0.87 -1.99
CA GLN A 23 -33.49 -0.23 -2.34
C GLN A 23 -32.04 0.09 -1.94
N ALA A 24 -31.58 1.33 -2.13
CA ALA A 24 -30.26 1.75 -1.70
C ALA A 24 -30.06 1.59 -0.17
N CYS A 25 -31.07 1.91 0.65
CA CYS A 25 -31.01 1.67 2.09
C CYS A 25 -31.11 0.17 2.45
N ALA A 26 -31.94 -0.59 1.76
CA ALA A 26 -32.16 -2.02 2.01
C ALA A 26 -30.85 -2.82 1.90
N VAL A 27 -30.01 -2.49 0.91
CA VAL A 27 -28.70 -3.13 0.64
C VAL A 27 -27.67 -2.90 1.75
N LEU A 28 -27.77 -1.82 2.54
CA LEU A 28 -26.78 -1.49 3.57
C LEU A 28 -26.86 -2.41 4.80
N SER A 29 -28.03 -2.96 5.11
CA SER A 29 -28.20 -3.85 6.27
C SER A 29 -27.49 -5.20 6.07
N PRO A 30 -27.65 -5.93 4.94
CA PRO A 30 -26.86 -7.12 4.64
C PRO A 30 -25.35 -6.87 4.65
N ILE A 31 -24.88 -5.75 4.07
CA ILE A 31 -23.44 -5.40 4.07
C ILE A 31 -22.92 -5.26 5.51
N ARG A 32 -23.68 -4.59 6.38
CA ARG A 32 -23.33 -4.45 7.81
C ARG A 32 -23.32 -5.78 8.54
N GLU A 33 -24.32 -6.64 8.31
CA GLU A 33 -24.36 -7.96 8.91
C GLU A 33 -23.13 -8.79 8.50
N TYR A 34 -22.89 -8.93 7.19
CA TYR A 34 -21.75 -9.64 6.61
C TYR A 34 -20.40 -9.17 7.16
N THR A 35 -20.19 -7.85 7.23
CA THR A 35 -18.94 -7.27 7.74
C THR A 35 -18.81 -7.44 9.26
N SER A 36 -19.91 -7.28 10.02
CA SER A 36 -19.88 -7.42 11.49
C SER A 36 -19.54 -8.83 11.98
N GLN A 37 -19.84 -9.86 11.18
CA GLN A 37 -19.54 -11.26 11.50
C GLN A 37 -18.06 -11.63 11.28
N LYS A 38 -17.29 -10.78 10.58
CA LYS A 38 -15.88 -11.04 10.25
C LYS A 38 -14.92 -10.29 11.18
N SER A 39 -14.08 -11.04 11.88
CA SER A 39 -12.94 -10.49 12.66
C SER A 39 -11.76 -10.07 11.78
N VAL A 40 -11.64 -10.65 10.58
CA VAL A 40 -10.65 -10.33 9.55
C VAL A 40 -11.38 -10.21 8.22
N LEU A 41 -11.09 -9.14 7.47
CA LEU A 41 -11.62 -8.90 6.14
C LEU A 41 -10.48 -9.00 5.12
N PRO A 42 -10.55 -9.85 4.08
CA PRO A 42 -9.56 -9.89 3.00
C PRO A 42 -9.36 -8.53 2.34
N GLU A 43 -8.17 -8.28 1.78
CA GLU A 43 -7.84 -6.97 1.19
C GLU A 43 -8.84 -6.52 0.12
N TYR A 44 -9.20 -7.40 -0.81
CA TYR A 44 -10.19 -7.10 -1.84
C TYR A 44 -11.55 -6.69 -1.23
N GLU A 45 -12.00 -7.36 -0.17
CA GLU A 45 -13.22 -7.00 0.55
C GLU A 45 -13.08 -5.67 1.32
N GLN A 46 -11.89 -5.33 1.84
CA GLN A 46 -11.63 -4.01 2.42
C GLN A 46 -11.76 -2.91 1.36
N LYS A 47 -11.22 -3.13 0.15
CA LYS A 47 -11.31 -2.20 -1.00
C LYS A 47 -12.78 -1.95 -1.37
N LEU A 48 -13.59 -3.00 -1.48
CA LEU A 48 -15.04 -2.90 -1.71
C LEU A 48 -15.77 -2.10 -0.61
N LEU A 49 -15.47 -2.33 0.67
CA LEU A 49 -16.12 -1.61 1.76
C LEU A 49 -15.71 -0.12 1.81
N ILE A 50 -14.50 0.22 1.37
CA ILE A 50 -14.03 1.60 1.20
C ILE A 50 -14.75 2.28 0.02
N GLN A 51 -15.00 1.57 -1.09
CA GLN A 51 -15.83 2.07 -2.19
C GLN A 51 -17.26 2.37 -1.70
N ILE A 52 -17.88 1.45 -0.94
CA ILE A 52 -19.21 1.67 -0.33
C ILE A 52 -19.21 2.91 0.58
N LEU A 53 -18.19 3.08 1.44
CA LEU A 53 -18.03 4.31 2.22
C LEU A 53 -17.95 5.57 1.36
N PHE A 54 -17.24 5.52 0.23
CA PHE A 54 -17.12 6.65 -0.68
C PHE A 54 -18.44 6.97 -1.39
N ILE A 55 -19.18 5.96 -1.85
CA ILE A 55 -20.54 6.10 -2.42
C ILE A 55 -21.45 6.81 -1.40
N LEU A 56 -21.52 6.31 -0.16
CA LEU A 56 -22.32 6.92 0.91
C LEU A 56 -21.95 8.39 1.15
N LYS A 57 -20.65 8.72 1.13
CA LYS A 57 -20.15 10.10 1.30
C LYS A 57 -20.43 10.99 0.09
N ARG A 58 -20.25 10.48 -1.13
CA ARG A 58 -20.35 11.24 -2.40
C ARG A 58 -21.78 11.64 -2.70
N PHE A 59 -22.74 10.75 -2.44
CA PHE A 59 -24.15 10.93 -2.75
C PHE A 59 -24.99 11.41 -1.56
N HIS A 60 -24.39 11.57 -0.37
CA HIS A 60 -25.03 12.12 0.84
C HIS A 60 -25.85 13.39 0.60
N GLN A 61 -25.39 14.28 -0.28
CA GLN A 61 -26.07 15.53 -0.62
C GLN A 61 -27.34 15.35 -1.47
N LYS A 62 -27.52 14.21 -2.16
CA LYS A 62 -28.76 13.90 -2.89
C LYS A 62 -29.89 13.44 -1.97
N LEU A 63 -29.61 13.15 -0.70
CA LEU A 63 -30.56 12.53 0.22
C LEU A 63 -31.27 13.55 1.12
N SER A 64 -32.55 13.29 1.39
CA SER A 64 -33.38 14.04 2.31
C SER A 64 -34.00 13.13 3.38
N GLY A 65 -34.49 13.72 4.48
CA GLY A 65 -35.23 13.02 5.51
C GLY A 65 -34.52 11.79 6.12
N SER A 66 -35.28 10.71 6.28
CA SER A 66 -34.84 9.46 6.90
C SER A 66 -33.70 8.77 6.13
N PHE A 67 -33.72 8.81 4.79
CA PHE A 67 -32.66 8.20 3.96
C PHE A 67 -31.29 8.79 4.27
N LYS A 68 -31.22 10.12 4.45
CA LYS A 68 -29.97 10.81 4.81
C LYS A 68 -29.39 10.34 6.14
N SER A 69 -30.22 10.27 7.19
CA SER A 69 -29.80 9.77 8.50
C SER A 69 -29.39 8.28 8.46
N THR A 70 -30.06 7.47 7.64
CA THR A 70 -29.70 6.05 7.44
C THR A 70 -28.30 5.94 6.83
N PHE A 71 -28.02 6.70 5.78
CA PHE A 71 -26.69 6.73 5.13
C PHE A 71 -25.59 7.23 6.09
N GLU A 72 -25.85 8.28 6.88
CA GLU A 72 -24.91 8.80 7.89
C GLU A 72 -24.57 7.74 8.95
N ASN A 73 -25.57 6.97 9.40
CA ASN A 73 -25.41 5.88 10.36
C ASN A 73 -24.55 4.74 9.79
N TYR A 74 -24.85 4.26 8.58
CA TYR A 74 -24.05 3.20 7.93
C TYR A 74 -22.63 3.67 7.59
N HIS A 75 -22.46 4.89 7.08
CA HIS A 75 -21.14 5.48 6.84
C HIS A 75 -20.32 5.55 8.15
N THR A 76 -20.95 5.91 9.26
CA THR A 76 -20.28 5.91 10.57
C THR A 76 -19.91 4.49 11.02
N CYS A 77 -20.81 3.53 10.85
CA CYS A 77 -20.60 2.13 11.22
C CYS A 77 -19.45 1.48 10.45
N PHE A 78 -19.46 1.55 9.11
CA PHE A 78 -18.40 0.97 8.27
C PHE A 78 -17.04 1.65 8.53
N ARG A 79 -17.02 2.97 8.75
CA ARG A 79 -15.80 3.70 9.10
C ARG A 79 -15.22 3.26 10.45
N GLN A 80 -16.07 3.02 11.45
CA GLN A 80 -15.63 2.50 12.75
C GLN A 80 -15.09 1.07 12.64
N TYR A 81 -15.76 0.20 11.87
CA TYR A 81 -15.32 -1.17 11.62
C TYR A 81 -13.95 -1.22 10.92
N LEU A 82 -13.79 -0.49 9.81
CA LEU A 82 -12.52 -0.38 9.08
C LEU A 82 -11.40 0.22 9.95
N ALA A 83 -11.69 1.23 10.78
CA ALA A 83 -10.72 1.76 11.75
C ALA A 83 -10.33 0.74 12.83
N GLY A 84 -11.27 -0.12 13.24
CA GLY A 84 -11.03 -1.24 14.14
C GLY A 84 -10.08 -2.28 13.54
N LEU A 85 -10.37 -2.73 12.32
CA LEU A 85 -9.49 -3.62 11.56
C LEU A 85 -8.07 -3.03 11.38
N ALA A 86 -7.96 -1.74 11.01
CA ALA A 86 -6.67 -1.07 10.86
C ALA A 86 -5.89 -0.94 12.17
N LYS A 87 -6.58 -0.89 13.31
CA LYS A 87 -5.96 -0.90 14.65
C LYS A 87 -5.53 -2.31 15.07
N HIS A 88 -6.23 -3.34 14.63
CA HIS A 88 -5.87 -4.73 14.88
C HIS A 88 -4.68 -5.18 13.99
N GLY A 89 -4.74 -4.93 12.68
CA GLY A 89 -3.67 -5.28 11.74
C GLY A 89 -2.30 -4.71 12.14
N ARG A 90 -2.24 -3.43 12.55
CA ARG A 90 -1.01 -2.79 13.06
C ARG A 90 -0.45 -3.36 14.37
N LYS A 91 -1.18 -4.25 15.06
CA LYS A 91 -0.69 -5.01 16.22
C LYS A 91 -0.31 -6.45 15.88
N ALA A 92 -0.66 -6.90 14.69
CA ALA A 92 -0.52 -8.27 14.22
C ALA A 92 0.24 -8.29 12.88
N THR A 93 1.22 -7.40 12.73
CA THR A 93 2.08 -7.33 11.54
C THR A 93 2.81 -8.66 11.37
N GLY A 94 2.53 -9.33 10.25
CA GLY A 94 3.08 -10.64 9.93
C GLY A 94 4.48 -10.57 9.33
N TRP A 95 5.02 -11.74 9.02
CA TRP A 95 6.30 -11.89 8.33
C TRP A 95 6.14 -12.85 7.16
N VAL A 96 6.81 -12.53 6.05
CA VAL A 96 6.93 -13.40 4.88
C VAL A 96 8.37 -13.88 4.85
N ASP A 97 8.57 -15.16 5.17
CA ASP A 97 9.85 -15.81 4.97
C ASP A 97 9.99 -16.37 3.55
N GLU A 98 11.17 -16.87 3.23
CA GLU A 98 11.53 -17.37 1.91
C GLU A 98 10.61 -18.52 1.46
N ALA A 99 10.32 -19.47 2.35
CA ALA A 99 9.43 -20.60 2.06
C ALA A 99 7.97 -20.14 1.84
N THR A 100 7.49 -19.19 2.64
CA THR A 100 6.16 -18.58 2.49
C THR A 100 6.02 -17.79 1.19
N TYR A 101 7.08 -17.10 0.76
CA TYR A 101 7.10 -16.39 -0.52
C TYR A 101 7.06 -17.38 -1.69
N PHE A 102 8.03 -18.29 -1.80
CA PHE A 102 8.11 -19.22 -2.93
C PHE A 102 6.91 -20.17 -3.03
N SER A 103 6.32 -20.60 -1.90
CA SER A 103 5.09 -21.44 -1.92
C SER A 103 3.83 -20.71 -2.40
N ARG A 104 3.84 -19.38 -2.49
CA ARG A 104 2.74 -18.58 -3.05
C ARG A 104 2.95 -18.22 -4.52
N LEU A 105 4.17 -18.33 -5.04
CA LEU A 105 4.45 -18.10 -6.44
C LEU A 105 3.90 -19.25 -7.29
N THR A 106 2.80 -19.00 -8.01
CA THR A 106 2.25 -19.91 -9.01
C THR A 106 2.96 -19.75 -10.37
N LEU A 107 4.29 -19.68 -10.34
CA LEU A 107 5.15 -19.46 -11.51
C LEU A 107 5.98 -20.73 -11.79
N SER A 108 6.20 -21.05 -13.06
CA SER A 108 7.24 -21.99 -13.46
C SER A 108 8.63 -21.38 -13.29
N ASP A 109 9.67 -22.21 -13.21
CA ASP A 109 11.07 -21.76 -13.10
C ASP A 109 11.45 -20.76 -14.20
N SER A 110 10.97 -20.95 -15.44
CA SER A 110 11.22 -20.04 -16.56
C SER A 110 10.50 -18.70 -16.41
N GLN A 111 9.28 -18.68 -15.85
CA GLN A 111 8.58 -17.43 -15.54
C GLN A 111 9.27 -16.69 -14.39
N LEU A 112 9.73 -17.42 -13.37
CA LEU A 112 10.44 -16.85 -12.22
C LEU A 112 11.81 -16.26 -12.63
N GLN A 113 12.55 -16.93 -13.51
CA GLN A 113 13.79 -16.39 -14.09
C GLN A 113 13.53 -15.11 -14.90
N ALA A 114 12.47 -15.10 -15.73
CA ALA A 114 12.08 -13.90 -16.47
C ALA A 114 11.72 -12.73 -15.54
N VAL A 115 10.96 -13.00 -14.46
CA VAL A 115 10.67 -11.98 -13.43
C VAL A 115 11.96 -11.41 -12.85
N TYR A 116 12.95 -12.24 -12.49
CA TYR A 116 14.22 -11.72 -11.95
C TYR A 116 15.03 -10.90 -12.96
N GLN A 117 14.95 -11.22 -14.26
CA GLN A 117 15.59 -10.46 -15.32
C GLN A 117 14.92 -9.11 -15.60
N THR A 118 13.61 -8.96 -15.34
CA THR A 118 12.82 -7.78 -15.73
C THR A 118 12.16 -7.04 -14.56
N LEU A 119 12.50 -7.36 -13.31
CA LEU A 119 11.93 -6.70 -12.14
C LEU A 119 12.38 -5.24 -12.05
N VAL A 120 11.44 -4.31 -11.99
CA VAL A 120 11.71 -2.87 -11.80
C VAL A 120 11.41 -2.42 -10.35
N THR A 121 10.54 -3.15 -9.66
CA THR A 121 10.02 -2.81 -8.32
C THR A 121 10.10 -4.00 -7.37
N PHE A 122 10.87 -3.85 -6.29
CA PHE A 122 10.93 -4.85 -5.21
C PHE A 122 10.33 -4.31 -3.91
N GLN A 123 9.20 -4.89 -3.53
CA GLN A 123 8.44 -4.49 -2.36
C GLN A 123 8.91 -5.19 -1.07
N LEU A 124 9.45 -4.42 -0.13
CA LEU A 124 9.95 -4.95 1.16
C LEU A 124 8.85 -5.32 2.18
N SER A 125 7.63 -4.82 2.00
CA SER A 125 6.52 -5.04 2.95
C SER A 125 5.16 -5.02 2.26
N THR A 126 4.19 -5.81 2.73
CA THR A 126 2.81 -5.71 2.23
C THR A 126 2.05 -4.65 3.02
N GLY A 127 1.33 -3.78 2.33
CA GLY A 127 0.68 -2.61 2.93
C GLY A 127 1.63 -1.47 3.30
N CYS A 128 1.05 -0.30 3.59
CA CYS A 128 1.78 0.95 3.68
C CYS A 128 1.19 1.83 4.80
N SER A 129 2.02 2.54 5.56
CA SER A 129 1.54 3.53 6.55
C SER A 129 0.89 4.75 5.90
N HIS A 130 1.21 5.02 4.64
CA HIS A 130 0.67 6.14 3.88
C HIS A 130 -0.72 5.82 3.30
N TYR A 131 -1.76 6.44 3.87
CA TYR A 131 -3.08 6.45 3.25
C TYR A 131 -3.12 7.43 2.05
N CYS A 132 -2.59 6.98 0.91
CA CYS A 132 -2.69 7.67 -0.37
C CYS A 132 -4.10 7.51 -0.94
N ARG A 133 -4.77 8.62 -1.27
CA ARG A 133 -6.15 8.66 -1.82
C ARG A 133 -6.23 8.15 -3.27
N ARG A 134 -5.21 7.43 -3.75
CA ARG A 134 -5.09 6.98 -5.14
C ARG A 134 -4.04 5.85 -5.35
N CYS A 135 -3.65 5.11 -4.31
CA CYS A 135 -2.75 3.95 -4.45
C CYS A 135 -3.58 2.69 -4.72
N ASN A 136 -3.26 1.87 -5.73
CA ASN A 136 -4.00 0.63 -6.06
C ASN A 136 -4.12 -0.35 -4.87
N GLU A 137 -3.27 -0.19 -3.87
CA GLU A 137 -3.25 -0.90 -2.60
C GLU A 137 -4.09 -0.20 -1.54
N TRP A 138 -5.31 0.16 -1.97
CA TRP A 138 -6.45 0.76 -1.26
C TRP A 138 -6.95 0.02 0.00
N ALA A 139 -6.20 -0.94 0.52
CA ALA A 139 -6.49 -1.58 1.79
C ALA A 139 -6.37 -0.60 2.96
N LEU A 140 -6.60 -1.12 4.16
CA LEU A 140 -6.45 -0.36 5.40
C LEU A 140 -5.00 0.14 5.61
N PRO A 141 -4.82 1.38 6.10
CA PRO A 141 -3.48 1.96 6.31
C PRO A 141 -2.73 1.28 7.46
N GLY A 142 -1.48 0.95 7.19
CA GLY A 142 -0.56 0.22 8.06
C GLY A 142 0.18 -0.86 7.27
N VAL A 143 1.38 -1.21 7.74
CA VAL A 143 2.06 -2.42 7.27
C VAL A 143 1.27 -3.64 7.74
N ARG A 144 1.08 -4.60 6.84
CA ARG A 144 0.39 -5.89 7.05
C ARG A 144 1.41 -7.01 7.28
N SER A 145 2.50 -7.03 6.52
CA SER A 145 3.66 -7.89 6.79
C SER A 145 4.96 -7.29 6.28
N HIS A 146 6.09 -7.69 6.86
CA HIS A 146 7.42 -7.44 6.33
C HIS A 146 7.97 -8.71 5.66
N PHE A 147 8.75 -8.58 4.59
CA PHE A 147 9.64 -9.67 4.19
C PHE A 147 10.75 -9.84 5.23
N SER A 148 11.07 -11.07 5.61
CA SER A 148 12.20 -11.33 6.50
C SER A 148 13.52 -10.92 5.84
N PHE A 149 14.53 -10.54 6.62
CA PHE A 149 15.80 -10.09 6.03
C PHE A 149 16.46 -11.20 5.19
N SER A 150 16.27 -12.47 5.56
CA SER A 150 16.71 -13.61 4.74
C SER A 150 16.00 -13.68 3.39
N ALA A 151 14.67 -13.49 3.33
CA ALA A 151 13.93 -13.50 2.08
C ALA A 151 14.35 -12.33 1.17
N VAL A 152 14.52 -11.13 1.75
CA VAL A 152 15.07 -9.95 1.04
C VAL A 152 16.44 -10.27 0.42
N LYS A 153 17.38 -10.82 1.20
CA LYS A 153 18.71 -11.19 0.69
C LYS A 153 18.67 -12.29 -0.37
N THR A 154 17.76 -13.26 -0.27
CA THR A 154 17.61 -14.30 -1.30
C THR A 154 17.08 -13.72 -2.60
N ILE A 155 16.02 -12.89 -2.56
CA ILE A 155 15.46 -12.23 -3.74
C ILE A 155 16.51 -11.33 -4.43
N LEU A 156 17.21 -10.49 -3.66
CA LEU A 156 18.29 -9.64 -4.19
C LEU A 156 19.41 -10.47 -4.85
N LYS A 157 19.84 -11.58 -4.25
CA LYS A 157 20.82 -12.50 -4.87
C LYS A 157 20.33 -13.08 -6.19
N HIS A 158 19.04 -13.32 -6.35
CA HIS A 158 18.49 -13.76 -7.63
C HIS A 158 18.54 -12.64 -8.68
N LEU A 159 18.17 -11.40 -8.34
CA LEU A 159 18.30 -10.25 -9.25
C LEU A 159 19.74 -10.07 -9.76
N PHE A 160 20.72 -10.02 -8.85
CA PHE A 160 22.13 -9.86 -9.23
C PHE A 160 22.69 -11.05 -10.04
N ARG A 161 22.22 -12.28 -9.81
CA ARG A 161 22.59 -13.46 -10.62
C ARG A 161 22.01 -13.44 -12.04
N HIS A 162 21.00 -12.60 -12.28
CA HIS A 162 20.34 -12.41 -13.56
C HIS A 162 20.72 -11.05 -14.19
N ASP A 163 21.82 -10.45 -13.74
CA ASP A 163 22.35 -9.14 -14.17
C ASP A 163 21.36 -7.96 -14.04
N ASN A 164 20.29 -8.12 -13.25
CA ASN A 164 19.33 -7.06 -13.00
C ASN A 164 19.83 -6.12 -11.89
N GLN A 165 20.16 -4.90 -12.28
CA GLN A 165 20.58 -3.81 -11.40
C GLN A 165 19.59 -2.62 -11.41
N GLU A 166 18.63 -2.62 -12.33
CA GLU A 166 17.69 -1.52 -12.61
C GLU A 166 16.38 -1.67 -11.81
N PHE A 167 16.50 -1.93 -10.51
CA PHE A 167 15.34 -2.10 -9.61
C PHE A 167 15.30 -1.03 -8.51
N THR A 168 14.09 -0.66 -8.11
CA THR A 168 13.81 0.23 -6.97
C THR A 168 13.22 -0.56 -5.81
N LEU A 169 13.55 -0.19 -4.56
CA LEU A 169 12.92 -0.74 -3.36
C LEU A 169 11.58 -0.03 -3.08
N TYR A 170 10.73 0.10 -4.11
CA TYR A 170 9.44 0.78 -4.04
C TYR A 170 8.37 0.02 -4.82
N GLY A 171 7.11 0.21 -4.44
CA GLY A 171 5.93 -0.42 -5.02
C GLY A 171 4.68 0.06 -4.28
N ALA A 172 3.85 -0.85 -3.78
CA ALA A 172 2.70 -0.52 -2.94
C ALA A 172 3.08 0.07 -1.57
N SER A 173 4.26 -0.26 -1.05
CA SER A 173 4.71 0.13 0.29
C SER A 173 5.87 1.14 0.26
N ASP A 174 6.02 1.88 1.35
CA ASP A 174 7.17 2.75 1.56
C ASP A 174 8.33 1.94 2.16
N PRO A 175 9.54 1.92 1.57
CA PRO A 175 10.66 1.14 2.11
C PRO A 175 11.08 1.56 3.52
N LEU A 176 10.82 2.82 3.92
CA LEU A 176 11.12 3.28 5.27
C LEU A 176 10.09 2.80 6.32
N ASP A 177 8.98 2.19 5.90
CA ASP A 177 8.12 1.42 6.79
C ASP A 177 8.70 0.03 7.11
N TRP A 178 9.71 -0.46 6.38
CA TRP A 178 10.34 -1.75 6.69
C TRP A 178 11.11 -1.70 8.00
N GLU A 179 11.04 -2.81 8.74
CA GLU A 179 11.72 -3.09 10.00
C GLU A 179 12.13 -4.57 9.96
N GLY A 180 13.23 -4.95 10.61
CA GLY A 180 13.64 -6.36 10.78
C GLY A 180 12.99 -7.01 12.01
N GLN A 181 12.97 -8.35 12.05
CA GLN A 181 12.30 -9.11 13.12
C GLN A 181 13.25 -9.58 14.23
N ALA A 182 12.69 -9.82 15.42
CA ALA A 182 13.41 -10.46 16.52
C ALA A 182 13.79 -11.93 16.28
N ALA A 183 13.20 -12.59 15.27
CA ALA A 183 13.68 -13.91 14.83
C ALA A 183 14.98 -13.82 14.00
N ASP A 184 15.31 -12.65 13.43
CA ASP A 184 16.56 -12.43 12.70
C ASP A 184 17.71 -12.14 13.69
N GLU A 185 17.49 -11.40 14.78
CA GLU A 185 18.45 -11.20 15.89
C GLU A 185 18.98 -12.54 16.44
N LYS A 186 18.11 -13.54 16.64
CA LYS A 186 18.53 -14.88 17.11
C LYS A 186 19.41 -15.65 16.12
N LYS A 187 19.44 -15.27 14.84
CA LYS A 187 20.30 -15.89 13.81
C LYS A 187 21.59 -15.11 13.57
N THR A 188 21.60 -13.79 13.82
CA THR A 188 22.77 -12.93 13.61
C THR A 188 23.59 -12.69 14.88
N GLY A 189 22.98 -12.82 16.07
CA GLY A 189 23.62 -12.49 17.35
C GLY A 189 23.83 -10.98 17.55
N GLY A 190 23.15 -10.14 16.76
CA GLY A 190 23.25 -8.68 16.77
C GLY A 190 21.88 -8.01 16.67
N PRO A 191 21.82 -6.67 16.57
CA PRO A 191 20.57 -5.92 16.54
C PRO A 191 19.67 -6.32 15.35
N TYR A 192 18.39 -5.98 15.44
CA TYR A 192 17.44 -6.20 14.34
C TYR A 192 17.93 -5.51 13.06
N PRO A 193 17.95 -6.21 11.91
CA PRO A 193 18.29 -5.60 10.63
C PRO A 193 17.41 -4.39 10.31
N THR A 194 18.02 -3.42 9.64
CA THR A 194 17.41 -2.15 9.24
C THR A 194 17.47 -1.98 7.71
N ILE A 195 16.81 -0.94 7.18
CA ILE A 195 16.96 -0.60 5.76
C ILE A 195 18.41 -0.25 5.40
N GLU A 196 19.22 0.21 6.37
CA GLU A 196 20.64 0.51 6.18
C GLU A 196 21.43 -0.79 5.86
N ASP A 197 21.11 -1.91 6.51
CA ASP A 197 21.71 -3.24 6.24
C ASP A 197 21.29 -3.83 4.88
N ILE A 198 20.11 -3.48 4.37
CA ILE A 198 19.66 -3.88 3.01
C ILE A 198 20.48 -3.12 1.95
N LEU A 199 20.68 -1.81 2.15
CA LEU A 199 21.49 -1.00 1.23
C LEU A 199 22.97 -1.41 1.24
N GLU A 200 23.52 -1.71 2.41
CA GLU A 200 24.89 -2.23 2.54
C GLU A 200 25.03 -3.56 1.77
N PHE A 201 24.09 -4.49 1.95
CA PHE A 201 24.10 -5.75 1.19
C PHE A 201 24.00 -5.54 -0.33
N ILE A 202 23.22 -4.57 -0.80
CA ILE A 202 23.14 -4.21 -2.23
C ILE A 202 24.49 -3.71 -2.74
N ALA A 203 25.15 -2.82 -1.99
CA ALA A 203 26.47 -2.30 -2.34
C ALA A 203 27.56 -3.39 -2.31
N GLU A 204 27.50 -4.34 -1.36
CA GLU A 204 28.39 -5.51 -1.31
C GLU A 204 28.29 -6.40 -2.56
N GLN A 205 27.13 -6.45 -3.22
CA GLN A 205 26.96 -7.18 -4.49
C GLN A 205 27.37 -6.36 -5.73
N GLY A 206 27.89 -5.14 -5.55
CA GLY A 206 28.21 -4.22 -6.64
C GLY A 206 26.98 -3.55 -7.27
N GLY A 207 25.82 -3.64 -6.62
CA GLY A 207 24.58 -3.05 -7.12
C GLY A 207 24.49 -1.56 -6.82
N HIS A 208 24.05 -0.80 -7.81
CA HIS A 208 23.66 0.60 -7.67
C HIS A 208 22.21 0.75 -8.15
N PRO A 209 21.22 0.61 -7.24
CA PRO A 209 19.82 0.69 -7.62
C PRO A 209 19.49 2.15 -7.94
N GLU A 210 19.29 2.46 -9.23
CA GLU A 210 18.93 3.81 -9.68
C GLU A 210 17.62 4.25 -9.02
N TYR A 211 17.63 5.37 -8.29
CA TYR A 211 16.52 5.83 -7.45
C TYR A 211 16.10 4.83 -6.36
N GLY A 212 17.05 4.04 -5.87
CA GLY A 212 16.82 2.80 -5.12
C GLY A 212 15.91 2.88 -3.91
N LEU A 213 15.74 4.06 -3.29
CA LEU A 213 14.72 4.31 -2.26
C LEU A 213 13.80 5.47 -2.64
N LEU A 214 12.69 5.17 -3.33
CA LEU A 214 11.56 6.10 -3.45
C LEU A 214 10.67 6.01 -2.19
N THR A 215 10.45 7.14 -1.52
CA THR A 215 9.73 7.20 -0.22
C THR A 215 8.84 8.44 -0.09
N LYS A 216 7.70 8.31 0.59
CA LYS A 216 6.83 9.41 1.08
C LYS A 216 7.15 9.77 2.54
N VAL A 217 8.13 9.08 3.13
CA VAL A 217 8.71 9.25 4.46
C VAL A 217 7.66 9.06 5.55
N PRO A 218 7.51 7.87 6.14
CA PRO A 218 6.50 7.59 7.15
C PRO A 218 6.60 8.49 8.37
N LYS A 219 5.49 8.63 9.10
CA LYS A 219 5.45 9.48 10.31
C LYS A 219 6.39 8.91 11.36
N GLY A 220 7.38 9.70 11.79
CA GLY A 220 8.43 9.28 12.73
C GLY A 220 9.76 8.89 12.06
N LYS A 221 9.75 8.47 10.79
CA LYS A 221 10.97 8.06 10.06
C LYS A 221 11.81 9.24 9.52
N THR A 222 11.51 10.48 9.89
CA THR A 222 12.30 11.66 9.48
C THR A 222 13.77 11.55 9.94
N GLY A 223 14.04 11.04 11.14
CA GLY A 223 15.43 10.85 11.61
C GLY A 223 16.19 9.78 10.81
N LEU A 224 15.50 8.75 10.31
CA LEU A 224 16.07 7.73 9.42
C LEU A 224 16.42 8.33 8.05
N LEU A 225 15.49 9.09 7.44
CA LEU A 225 15.75 9.83 6.20
C LEU A 225 17.01 10.71 6.33
N GLU A 226 17.16 11.45 7.43
CA GLU A 226 18.35 12.29 7.62
C GLU A 226 19.65 11.51 7.83
N ARG A 227 19.61 10.25 8.30
CA ARG A 227 20.82 9.40 8.36
C ARG A 227 21.18 8.90 6.97
N LEU A 228 20.21 8.28 6.27
CA LEU A 228 20.38 7.77 4.92
C LEU A 228 20.95 8.85 3.97
N ALA A 229 20.42 10.08 4.05
CA ALA A 229 20.87 11.21 3.24
C ALA A 229 22.26 11.76 3.62
N ARG A 230 22.75 11.52 4.85
CA ARG A 230 24.13 11.83 5.25
C ARG A 230 25.10 10.74 4.85
N ASN A 231 24.61 9.50 4.73
CA ASN A 231 25.36 8.33 4.26
C ASN A 231 25.37 8.21 2.72
N ASN A 232 24.89 9.23 2.00
CA ASN A 232 24.80 9.26 0.53
C ASN A 232 24.03 8.09 -0.11
N ALA A 233 23.02 7.54 0.58
CA ALA A 233 22.11 6.58 -0.03
C ALA A 233 21.32 7.24 -1.18
N ASP A 234 21.11 6.51 -2.28
CA ASP A 234 20.26 6.98 -3.38
C ASP A 234 18.79 6.99 -2.93
N LEU A 235 18.26 8.20 -2.74
CA LEU A 235 16.98 8.49 -2.11
C LEU A 235 16.20 9.49 -2.95
N SER A 236 14.95 9.14 -3.23
CA SER A 236 14.00 10.02 -3.87
C SER A 236 12.77 10.21 -2.98
N VAL A 237 12.42 11.47 -2.70
CA VAL A 237 11.36 11.78 -1.75
C VAL A 237 10.15 12.37 -2.48
N SER A 238 9.05 11.62 -2.47
CA SER A 238 7.74 12.04 -2.94
C SER A 238 7.14 13.09 -2.00
N MET A 239 7.04 14.33 -2.47
CA MET A 239 6.43 15.43 -1.72
C MET A 239 4.91 15.44 -1.92
N THR A 240 4.15 15.50 -0.83
CA THR A 240 2.68 15.54 -0.83
C THR A 240 2.21 16.54 0.22
N ASP A 241 1.03 17.13 0.08
CA ASP A 241 0.55 18.10 1.08
C ASP A 241 0.46 17.52 2.51
N LYS A 242 0.31 16.21 2.65
CA LYS A 242 0.34 15.49 3.94
C LYS A 242 1.72 15.44 4.59
N ASN A 243 2.82 15.49 3.82
CA ASN A 243 4.19 15.44 4.35
C ASN A 243 4.95 16.77 4.20
N ARG A 244 4.51 17.68 3.32
CA ARG A 244 5.15 18.93 2.92
C ARG A 244 5.60 19.78 4.11
N MET A 245 4.73 20.03 5.09
CA MET A 245 5.06 20.80 6.30
C MET A 245 6.19 20.18 7.13
N ARG A 246 6.22 18.85 7.25
CA ARG A 246 7.22 18.12 8.05
C ARG A 246 8.55 17.99 7.31
N LEU A 247 8.53 17.83 5.99
CA LEU A 247 9.73 17.58 5.19
C LEU A 247 10.41 18.88 4.72
N THR A 248 9.69 19.99 4.54
CA THR A 248 10.27 21.28 4.13
C THR A 248 11.47 21.72 4.99
N PRO A 249 11.45 21.61 6.34
CA PRO A 249 12.63 21.91 7.17
C PRO A 249 13.81 20.95 6.94
N VAL A 250 13.55 19.70 6.54
CA VAL A 250 14.56 18.67 6.28
C VAL A 250 15.32 19.00 4.99
N PHE A 251 14.60 19.28 3.89
CA PHE A 251 15.21 19.71 2.63
C PHE A 251 16.03 21.00 2.75
N LYS A 252 15.67 21.90 3.68
CA LYS A 252 16.48 23.09 3.99
C LYS A 252 17.81 22.76 4.68
N ARG A 253 17.89 21.64 5.41
CA ARG A 253 19.13 21.16 6.07
C ARG A 253 19.95 20.22 5.18
N LEU A 254 19.29 19.53 4.25
CA LEU A 254 19.86 18.49 3.39
C LEU A 254 19.48 18.79 1.93
N PRO A 255 20.15 19.77 1.29
CA PRO A 255 19.83 20.20 -0.07
C PRO A 255 20.14 19.15 -1.13
N GLN A 256 20.89 18.09 -0.80
CA GLN A 256 21.17 16.95 -1.67
C GLN A 256 19.99 15.97 -1.82
N LEU A 257 18.92 16.12 -1.02
CA LEU A 257 17.74 15.27 -1.16
C LEU A 257 16.98 15.60 -2.46
N HIS A 258 16.76 14.58 -3.28
CA HIS A 258 15.96 14.68 -4.49
C HIS A 258 14.46 14.70 -4.16
N LYS A 259 13.73 15.62 -4.81
CA LYS A 259 12.27 15.66 -4.78
C LYS A 259 11.71 14.99 -6.02
N GLN A 260 10.73 14.11 -5.83
CA GLN A 260 9.85 13.66 -6.90
C GLN A 260 8.41 14.06 -6.61
N HIS A 261 7.62 14.13 -7.68
CA HIS A 261 6.17 14.35 -7.66
C HIS A 261 5.73 15.51 -6.73
N ASP A 262 6.32 16.71 -6.87
CA ASP A 262 6.01 17.88 -6.01
C ASP A 262 4.61 18.51 -6.28
N PHE A 263 3.68 17.73 -6.84
CA PHE A 263 2.31 18.06 -7.22
C PHE A 263 1.39 16.86 -6.99
N ASP A 264 0.16 17.08 -6.48
CA ASP A 264 -0.81 16.01 -6.16
C ASP A 264 -1.38 15.30 -7.43
N ASP A 265 -1.18 15.88 -8.61
CA ASP A 265 -1.85 15.49 -9.87
C ASP A 265 -1.43 14.12 -10.42
N LEU A 266 -0.18 13.71 -10.17
CA LEU A 266 0.43 12.50 -10.74
C LEU A 266 -0.23 11.19 -10.31
N MET A 267 -1.12 11.26 -9.33
CA MET A 267 -1.50 10.06 -8.59
C MET A 267 -2.76 9.32 -9.13
N ILE A 268 -3.35 9.61 -10.30
CA ILE A 268 -4.74 9.24 -10.75
C ILE A 268 -5.38 7.96 -10.11
N PRO A 269 -6.61 8.01 -9.50
CA PRO A 269 -7.14 6.93 -8.68
C PRO A 269 -7.84 5.78 -9.42
N ALA A 270 -7.48 4.53 -9.13
CA ALA A 270 -8.45 3.44 -9.30
C ALA A 270 -9.65 3.63 -8.34
N PHE A 271 -10.88 3.56 -8.85
CA PHE A 271 -12.17 3.57 -8.12
C PHE A 271 -12.53 4.80 -7.27
N HIS A 272 -11.65 5.79 -7.14
CA HIS A 272 -12.00 7.16 -6.71
C HIS A 272 -12.07 8.14 -7.89
N ASP A 273 -11.79 7.63 -9.10
CA ASP A 273 -12.02 8.25 -10.40
C ASP A 273 -13.19 7.61 -11.14
N GLU A 274 -14.01 6.84 -10.41
CA GLU A 274 -15.42 6.72 -10.73
C GLU A 274 -16.09 8.08 -10.46
N ASP A 275 -15.84 9.03 -11.37
CA ASP A 275 -16.83 10.02 -11.75
C ASP A 275 -18.06 9.33 -12.39
N PHE A 276 -17.90 8.06 -12.78
CA PHE A 276 -18.81 7.20 -13.56
C PHE A 276 -18.94 7.63 -15.03
N ASP A 277 -18.12 8.59 -15.45
CA ASP A 277 -18.15 9.23 -16.75
C ASP A 277 -16.91 8.91 -17.61
N SER A 278 -15.81 8.42 -17.02
CA SER A 278 -14.58 8.09 -17.75
C SER A 278 -13.71 6.98 -17.14
N VAL A 279 -13.02 6.21 -18.00
CA VAL A 279 -11.97 5.26 -17.59
C VAL A 279 -10.61 5.94 -17.72
N LYS A 280 -9.81 5.94 -16.63
CA LYS A 280 -8.47 6.53 -16.61
C LYS A 280 -7.45 5.51 -16.04
N PRO A 281 -6.19 5.49 -16.53
CA PRO A 281 -5.18 4.52 -16.09
C PRO A 281 -4.69 4.79 -14.67
N SER A 282 -4.31 3.74 -13.95
CA SER A 282 -3.75 3.84 -12.59
C SER A 282 -2.23 3.93 -12.58
N ILE A 283 -1.68 4.47 -11.49
CA ILE A 283 -0.23 4.59 -11.27
C ILE A 283 0.50 3.24 -11.38
N SER A 284 -0.04 2.15 -10.79
CA SER A 284 0.67 0.86 -10.85
C SER A 284 0.50 0.14 -12.20
N ASP A 285 -0.46 0.56 -13.04
CA ASP A 285 -0.56 0.08 -14.43
C ASP A 285 0.67 0.55 -15.25
N THR A 286 1.37 1.59 -14.76
CA THR A 286 2.63 2.10 -15.34
C THR A 286 3.92 1.64 -14.64
N TYR A 287 3.87 0.87 -13.54
CA TYR A 287 5.08 0.44 -12.82
C TYR A 287 5.69 -0.90 -13.25
N GLY A 288 5.14 -1.54 -14.29
CA GLY A 288 5.73 -2.73 -14.89
C GLY A 288 5.54 -4.00 -14.07
N THR A 289 6.50 -4.93 -14.16
CA THR A 289 6.44 -6.22 -13.44
C THR A 289 6.88 -6.02 -11.99
N GLU A 290 5.96 -6.23 -11.05
CA GLU A 290 6.17 -6.08 -9.59
C GLU A 290 6.31 -7.45 -8.88
N ILE A 291 7.13 -7.51 -7.82
CA ILE A 291 7.07 -8.58 -6.80
C ILE A 291 6.32 -8.04 -5.58
N THR A 292 5.32 -8.80 -5.11
CA THR A 292 4.45 -8.48 -3.96
C THR A 292 4.37 -9.61 -2.93
#